data_AF-A0A9W6M0N8-F1
#
_entry.id   AF-A0A9W6M0N8-F1
#
_cell.length_a   1.000
_cell.length_b   1.000
_cell.length_c   1.000
_cell.angle_alpha   90.00
_cell.angle_beta   90.00
_cell.angle_gamma   90.00
#
_symmetry.space_group_name_H-M   'P 1'
#
loop_
_entity.id
_entity.type
_entity.pdbx_description
1 polymer ?
#
loop_
_entity_poly.entity_id
_entity_poly.type
_entity_poly.pdbx_seq_one_letter_code
_entity_poly.pdbx_strand_id
1 'polypeptide(L)'
;MTLRITPRGPVSAQLAEALRTAPDRGIAAMELAAALTNDALAAEPDLVTDDDLQLALLLSYGLSYGDIGDADEAWEWHPAHLAVRGPIEQFFERQLRDRVGSADLPEANAEAVASYLFALTADDSGPSLSRYLAKKATDEQAREFVIQRSIYTLKEADPHSWAIPRLTGRPKAALVEVQSDEYGGGRPERVHATIFAGTMLGLGLDDSYGAYIDRVPAVTLASFNMMSMFGINRRLRGAIVGHLAAFEMTSSIPNRLYGNGFRRLGYGENVTWYFDEHVEADAVHEQIAGRDLAGGLAEQHPELLDDIVFGAKACLYADGLVGAHLLERWQAGASSLREASEVAA
;
A
#
# COMPACT_ATOMS: atom_id res chain seq x y z
N MET A 1 19.42 -3.39 15.57
CA MET A 1 20.37 -3.52 14.45
C MET A 1 19.69 -2.84 13.29
N THR A 2 20.26 -1.78 12.72
CA THR A 2 19.58 -1.06 11.64
C THR A 2 19.41 -1.99 10.46
N LEU A 3 18.17 -2.10 9.98
CA LEU A 3 17.84 -2.83 8.77
C LEU A 3 18.62 -2.22 7.59
N ARG A 4 19.54 -3.00 7.01
CA ARG A 4 20.29 -2.60 5.82
C ARG A 4 19.54 -3.08 4.59
N ILE A 5 18.85 -2.16 3.93
CA ILE A 5 18.13 -2.41 2.69
C ILE A 5 19.11 -2.39 1.51
N THR A 6 19.01 -3.39 0.63
CA THR A 6 19.88 -3.52 -0.55
C THR A 6 19.34 -2.63 -1.68
N PRO A 7 20.14 -1.67 -2.19
CA PRO A 7 19.74 -0.86 -3.34
C PRO A 7 19.42 -1.72 -4.56
N ARG A 8 18.47 -1.24 -5.37
CA ARG A 8 17.97 -1.94 -6.56
C ARG A 8 18.37 -1.26 -7.88
N GLY A 9 19.11 -0.16 -7.79
CA GLY A 9 19.68 0.55 -8.92
C GLY A 9 20.36 1.85 -8.49
N PRO A 10 20.81 2.68 -9.44
CA PRO A 10 21.55 3.89 -9.16
C PRO A 10 20.80 4.89 -8.27
N VAL A 11 19.47 5.03 -8.45
CA VAL A 11 18.68 6.02 -7.72
C VAL A 11 18.55 5.63 -6.25
N SER A 12 18.08 4.41 -5.96
CA SER A 12 17.94 3.90 -4.61
C SER A 12 19.29 3.79 -3.89
N ALA A 13 20.38 3.49 -4.61
CA ALA A 13 21.72 3.45 -4.03
C ALA A 13 22.16 4.83 -3.54
N GLN A 14 22.05 5.84 -4.41
CA GLN A 14 22.47 7.19 -4.09
C GLN A 14 21.57 7.84 -3.04
N LEU A 15 20.26 7.61 -3.12
CA LEU A 15 19.30 8.08 -2.13
C LEU A 15 19.57 7.47 -0.75
N ALA A 16 19.77 6.15 -0.66
CA ALA A 16 20.06 5.48 0.60
C ALA A 16 21.38 5.96 1.23
N GLU A 17 22.37 6.36 0.42
CA GLU A 17 23.58 7.00 0.92
C GLU A 17 23.30 8.39 1.49
N ALA A 18 22.59 9.24 0.74
CA ALA A 18 22.29 10.61 1.14
C ALA A 18 21.48 10.66 2.44
N LEU A 19 20.45 9.82 2.56
CA LEU A 19 19.55 9.79 3.71
C LEU A 19 20.25 9.49 5.04
N ARG A 20 21.38 8.76 5.04
CA ARG A 20 22.14 8.43 6.28
C ARG A 20 22.95 9.60 6.83
N THR A 21 23.01 10.72 6.13
CA THR A 21 23.84 11.87 6.49
C THR A 21 22.96 13.10 6.65
N ALA A 22 23.22 13.94 7.65
CA ALA A 22 22.49 15.19 7.81
C ALA A 22 22.56 16.06 6.54
N PRO A 23 21.51 16.89 6.25
CA PRO A 23 21.43 17.67 5.03
C PRO A 23 22.65 18.55 4.70
N ASP A 24 23.32 19.10 5.72
CA ASP A 24 24.52 19.92 5.56
C ASP A 24 25.71 19.17 4.95
N ARG A 25 25.77 17.84 5.14
CA ARG A 25 26.84 16.97 4.64
C ARG A 25 26.40 16.09 3.47
N GLY A 26 25.11 15.78 3.36
CA GLY A 26 24.56 14.89 2.34
C GLY A 26 24.00 15.57 1.10
N ILE A 27 24.05 16.90 1.01
CA ILE A 27 23.41 17.65 -0.08
C ILE A 27 23.88 17.23 -1.48
N ALA A 28 25.18 17.07 -1.68
CA ALA A 28 25.74 16.69 -2.98
C ALA A 28 25.29 15.28 -3.41
N ALA A 29 25.20 14.35 -2.46
CA ALA A 29 24.68 13.00 -2.70
C ALA A 29 23.19 13.04 -3.07
N MET A 30 22.40 13.87 -2.38
CA MET A 30 20.97 14.05 -2.68
C MET A 30 20.74 14.70 -4.06
N GLU A 31 21.53 15.71 -4.43
CA GLU A 31 21.47 16.34 -5.75
C GLU A 31 21.84 15.36 -6.87
N LEU A 32 22.82 14.48 -6.64
CA LEU A 32 23.13 13.40 -7.57
C LEU A 32 21.98 12.39 -7.70
N ALA A 33 21.33 12.01 -6.59
CA ALA A 33 20.14 11.15 -6.63
C ALA A 33 19.01 11.77 -7.46
N ALA A 34 18.83 13.09 -7.36
CA ALA A 34 17.83 13.82 -8.15
C ALA A 34 18.19 13.85 -9.65
N ALA A 35 19.48 14.03 -9.99
CA ALA A 35 19.93 13.95 -11.38
C ALA A 35 19.70 12.54 -11.97
N LEU A 36 20.08 11.49 -11.23
CA LEU A 36 19.87 10.10 -11.63
C LEU A 36 18.38 9.77 -11.80
N THR A 37 17.52 10.33 -10.97
CA THR A 37 16.07 10.18 -11.09
C THR A 37 15.56 10.78 -12.40
N ASN A 38 16.00 11.97 -12.76
CA ASN A 38 15.61 12.60 -14.03
C ASN A 38 16.07 11.78 -15.23
N ASP A 39 17.30 11.26 -15.21
CA ASP A 39 17.83 10.39 -16.26
C ASP A 39 17.04 9.08 -16.37
N ALA A 40 16.70 8.46 -15.24
CA ALA A 40 15.89 7.24 -15.21
C ALA A 40 14.48 7.47 -15.77
N LEU A 41 13.82 8.56 -15.38
CA LEU A 41 12.48 8.90 -15.87
C LEU A 41 12.45 9.28 -17.35
N ALA A 42 13.55 9.82 -17.90
CA ALA A 42 13.67 10.12 -19.33
C ALA A 42 13.64 8.87 -20.21
N ALA A 43 13.91 7.68 -19.66
CA ALA A 43 13.77 6.41 -20.36
C ALA A 43 12.32 5.88 -20.39
N GLU A 44 11.36 6.61 -19.82
CA GLU A 44 9.95 6.24 -19.68
C GLU A 44 9.71 4.82 -19.11
N PRO A 45 10.28 4.49 -17.94
CA PRO A 45 10.15 3.15 -17.35
C PRO A 45 8.71 2.83 -16.94
N ASP A 46 8.39 1.55 -16.80
CA ASP A 46 7.15 1.11 -16.16
C ASP A 46 7.32 1.11 -14.63
N LEU A 47 6.75 2.13 -13.95
CA LEU A 47 6.91 2.31 -12.51
C LEU A 47 6.28 1.19 -11.69
N VAL A 48 5.31 0.44 -12.20
CA VAL A 48 4.76 -0.71 -11.47
C VAL A 48 5.78 -1.84 -11.34
N THR A 49 6.71 -1.93 -12.29
CA THR A 49 7.72 -3.00 -12.35
C THR A 49 9.15 -2.52 -12.13
N ASP A 50 9.37 -1.21 -12.03
CA ASP A 50 10.69 -0.62 -11.79
C ASP A 50 11.12 -0.77 -10.33
N ASP A 51 12.04 -1.70 -10.10
CA ASP A 51 12.58 -2.04 -8.77
C ASP A 51 13.36 -0.87 -8.14
N ASP A 52 14.05 -0.04 -8.93
CA ASP A 52 14.91 1.03 -8.40
C ASP A 52 14.07 2.22 -7.92
N LEU A 53 13.17 2.72 -8.78
CA LEU A 53 12.33 3.87 -8.49
C LEU A 53 11.26 3.57 -7.44
N GLN A 54 10.70 2.34 -7.41
CA GLN A 54 9.78 1.96 -6.34
C GLN A 54 10.49 1.82 -4.99
N LEU A 55 11.72 1.33 -4.95
CA LEU A 55 12.49 1.34 -3.72
C LEU A 55 12.83 2.77 -3.29
N ALA A 56 13.20 3.65 -4.22
CA ALA A 56 13.45 5.05 -3.92
C ALA A 56 12.23 5.77 -3.32
N LEU A 57 11.03 5.51 -3.84
CA LEU A 57 9.78 6.00 -3.25
C LEU A 57 9.53 5.43 -1.86
N LEU A 58 9.72 4.12 -1.66
CA LEU A 58 9.53 3.48 -0.36
C LEU A 58 10.44 4.11 0.70
N LEU A 59 11.73 4.27 0.39
CA LEU A 59 12.70 4.92 1.29
C LEU A 59 12.29 6.37 1.58
N SER A 60 11.81 7.09 0.56
CA SER A 60 11.35 8.47 0.71
C SER A 60 10.11 8.62 1.60
N TYR A 61 9.17 7.68 1.52
CA TYR A 61 8.01 7.64 2.41
C TYR A 61 8.36 7.14 3.81
N GLY A 62 9.41 6.33 3.95
CA GLY A 62 9.95 5.90 5.24
C GLY A 62 10.26 7.05 6.20
N LEU A 63 10.70 8.20 5.67
CA LEU A 63 10.94 9.43 6.44
C LEU A 63 9.70 9.94 7.17
N SER A 64 8.50 9.73 6.61
CA SER A 64 7.24 10.16 7.20
C SER A 64 6.60 9.12 8.14
N TYR A 65 7.13 7.89 8.16
CA TYR A 65 6.61 6.80 8.98
C TYR A 65 7.59 6.27 10.04
N GLY A 66 8.83 6.75 10.09
CA GLY A 66 9.76 6.56 11.22
C GLY A 66 10.55 5.24 11.29
N ASP A 67 10.30 4.28 10.39
CA ASP A 67 10.74 2.89 10.60
C ASP A 67 11.66 2.31 9.49
N ILE A 68 12.28 3.15 8.66
CA ILE A 68 13.13 2.68 7.55
C ILE A 68 14.57 3.20 7.68
N GLY A 69 15.47 2.34 8.16
CA GLY A 69 16.91 2.57 8.17
C GLY A 69 17.39 3.64 9.16
N ASP A 70 18.63 4.10 8.99
CA ASP A 70 19.25 5.18 9.79
C ASP A 70 19.09 6.55 9.09
N ALA A 71 17.92 6.83 8.53
CA ALA A 71 17.69 8.07 7.80
C ALA A 71 17.65 9.28 8.76
N ASP A 72 18.32 10.37 8.39
CA ASP A 72 18.24 11.64 9.11
C ASP A 72 16.89 12.31 8.83
N GLU A 73 16.08 12.50 9.88
CA GLU A 73 14.71 13.04 9.80
C GLU A 73 14.66 14.45 9.18
N ALA A 74 15.76 15.21 9.21
CA ALA A 74 15.82 16.54 8.60
C ALA A 74 15.66 16.51 7.07
N TRP A 75 15.74 15.34 6.43
CA TRP A 75 15.44 15.17 5.01
C TRP A 75 13.96 15.20 4.66
N GLU A 76 13.04 14.88 5.58
CA GLU A 76 11.62 14.60 5.28
C GLU A 76 10.97 15.65 4.37
N TRP A 77 11.27 16.93 4.63
CA TRP A 77 10.75 18.07 3.88
C TRP A 77 11.84 18.90 3.20
N HIS A 78 13.08 18.40 3.14
CA HIS A 78 14.18 19.13 2.57
C HIS A 78 14.02 19.25 1.05
N PRO A 79 14.13 20.45 0.43
CA PRO A 79 13.84 20.65 -0.99
C PRO A 79 14.61 19.72 -1.94
N ALA A 80 15.88 19.42 -1.63
CA ALA A 80 16.68 18.50 -2.45
C ALA A 80 16.16 17.05 -2.43
N HIS A 81 15.61 16.58 -1.30
CA HIS A 81 14.95 15.26 -1.24
C HIS A 81 13.64 15.28 -2.02
N LEU A 82 12.86 16.35 -1.90
CA LEU A 82 11.62 16.52 -2.65
C LEU A 82 11.86 16.58 -4.17
N ALA A 83 13.04 17.01 -4.61
CA ALA A 83 13.46 16.97 -6.01
C ALA A 83 13.72 15.54 -6.54
N VAL A 84 13.92 14.55 -5.65
CA VAL A 84 13.92 13.12 -5.98
C VAL A 84 12.49 12.58 -5.97
N ARG A 85 11.75 12.77 -4.87
CA ARG A 85 10.42 12.17 -4.67
C ARG A 85 9.37 12.69 -5.66
N GLY A 86 9.30 14.01 -5.85
CA GLY A 86 8.25 14.66 -6.61
C GLY A 86 8.14 14.21 -8.08
N PRO A 87 9.24 14.15 -8.86
CA PRO A 87 9.20 13.66 -10.22
C PRO A 87 8.72 12.21 -10.33
N ILE A 88 9.14 11.33 -9.42
CA ILE A 88 8.73 9.92 -9.43
C ILE A 88 7.23 9.80 -9.12
N GLU A 89 6.72 10.52 -8.11
CA GLU A 89 5.28 10.58 -7.79
C GLU A 89 4.45 11.05 -9.00
N GLN A 90 4.87 12.16 -9.63
CA GLN A 90 4.16 12.70 -10.79
C GLN A 90 4.16 11.74 -11.98
N PHE A 91 5.26 11.03 -12.20
CA PHE A 91 5.36 10.03 -13.27
C PHE A 91 4.48 8.82 -12.98
N PHE A 92 4.53 8.31 -11.74
CA PHE A 92 3.74 7.15 -11.31
C PHE A 92 2.24 7.43 -11.36
N GLU A 93 1.80 8.59 -10.87
CA GLU A 93 0.39 8.99 -10.95
C GLU A 93 -0.11 9.05 -12.40
N ARG A 94 0.65 9.64 -13.32
CA ARG A 94 0.25 9.70 -14.74
C ARG A 94 0.03 8.29 -15.30
N GLN A 95 0.98 7.38 -15.06
CA GLN A 95 0.84 6.00 -15.50
C GLN A 95 -0.39 5.31 -14.89
N LEU A 96 -0.66 5.52 -13.60
CA LEU A 96 -1.86 4.97 -12.96
C LEU A 96 -3.14 5.52 -13.59
N ARG A 97 -3.22 6.83 -13.82
CA ARG A 97 -4.37 7.47 -14.48
C ARG A 97 -4.57 6.93 -15.90
N ASP A 98 -3.50 6.77 -16.67
CA ASP A 98 -3.56 6.21 -18.03
C ASP A 98 -4.04 4.75 -18.03
N ARG A 99 -3.57 3.93 -17.08
CA ARG A 99 -3.91 2.50 -16.97
C ARG A 99 -5.34 2.25 -16.55
N VAL A 100 -5.84 3.00 -15.57
CA VAL A 100 -7.22 2.84 -15.12
C VAL A 100 -8.20 3.53 -16.06
N GLY A 101 -7.74 4.55 -16.81
CA GLY A 101 -8.52 5.30 -17.78
C GLY A 101 -9.61 6.17 -17.15
N SER A 102 -10.26 6.99 -17.99
CA SER A 102 -11.43 7.77 -17.58
C SER A 102 -12.62 6.88 -17.21
N ALA A 103 -13.53 7.40 -16.41
CA ALA A 103 -14.78 6.74 -16.07
C ALA A 103 -15.97 7.64 -16.39
N ASP A 104 -17.10 7.02 -16.72
CA ASP A 104 -18.39 7.71 -16.63
C ASP A 104 -18.67 7.94 -15.14
N LEU A 105 -18.55 9.19 -14.71
CA LEU A 105 -18.70 9.55 -13.30
C LEU A 105 -20.18 9.47 -12.90
N PRO A 106 -20.49 8.98 -11.67
CA PRO A 106 -21.84 9.03 -11.14
C PRO A 106 -22.25 10.49 -10.82
N GLU A 107 -23.49 10.69 -10.43
CA GLU A 107 -23.86 11.96 -9.80
C GLU A 107 -23.06 12.15 -8.50
N ALA A 108 -22.68 13.39 -8.18
CA ALA A 108 -21.92 13.75 -6.97
C ALA A 108 -22.82 13.76 -5.72
N ASN A 109 -23.53 12.67 -5.46
CA ASN A 109 -24.30 12.43 -4.26
C ASN A 109 -23.94 11.08 -3.62
N ALA A 110 -24.21 10.93 -2.32
CA ALA A 110 -23.70 9.79 -1.56
C ALA A 110 -24.27 8.45 -2.03
N GLU A 111 -25.53 8.43 -2.45
CA GLU A 111 -26.19 7.21 -2.94
C GLU A 111 -25.61 6.75 -4.29
N ALA A 112 -25.46 7.67 -5.23
CA ALA A 112 -24.94 7.37 -6.57
C ALA A 112 -23.46 6.95 -6.52
N VAL A 113 -22.64 7.64 -5.72
CA VAL A 113 -21.22 7.29 -5.54
C VAL A 113 -21.07 5.94 -4.85
N ALA A 114 -21.80 5.69 -3.75
CA ALA A 114 -21.71 4.40 -3.07
C ALA A 114 -22.16 3.26 -4.00
N SER A 115 -23.28 3.44 -4.72
CA SER A 115 -23.78 2.43 -5.67
C SER A 115 -22.78 2.15 -6.78
N TYR A 116 -22.12 3.20 -7.30
CA TYR A 116 -21.06 3.07 -8.29
C TYR A 116 -19.87 2.27 -7.73
N LEU A 117 -19.40 2.61 -6.53
CA LEU A 117 -18.25 1.93 -5.91
C LEU A 117 -18.56 0.47 -5.57
N PHE A 118 -19.76 0.15 -5.06
CA PHE A 118 -20.20 -1.23 -4.85
C PHE A 118 -20.27 -2.03 -6.16
N ALA A 119 -20.74 -1.42 -7.24
CA ALA A 119 -20.76 -2.07 -8.55
C ALA A 119 -19.32 -2.34 -9.06
N LEU A 120 -18.43 -1.38 -8.85
CA LEU A 120 -17.02 -1.48 -9.25
C LEU A 120 -16.29 -2.60 -8.48
N THR A 121 -16.56 -2.77 -7.19
CA THR A 121 -15.90 -3.78 -6.33
C THR A 121 -16.53 -5.16 -6.41
N ALA A 122 -17.77 -5.28 -6.90
CA ALA A 122 -18.44 -6.56 -7.10
C ALA A 122 -17.95 -7.34 -8.35
N ASP A 123 -17.28 -6.67 -9.30
CA ASP A 123 -16.82 -7.28 -10.55
C ASP A 123 -15.54 -8.13 -10.33
N ASP A 124 -15.71 -9.32 -9.76
CA ASP A 124 -14.63 -10.31 -9.52
C ASP A 124 -14.33 -11.11 -10.81
N SER A 125 -13.75 -10.45 -11.83
CA SER A 125 -13.51 -11.03 -13.15
C SER A 125 -12.15 -11.75 -13.31
N GLY A 126 -11.29 -11.76 -12.27
CA GLY A 126 -9.93 -12.33 -12.32
C GLY A 126 -9.73 -13.67 -11.59
N PRO A 127 -8.58 -14.35 -11.81
CA PRO A 127 -8.14 -15.45 -10.96
C PRO A 127 -8.01 -14.99 -9.50
N SER A 128 -8.86 -15.49 -8.62
CA SER A 128 -8.90 -15.04 -7.22
C SER A 128 -7.75 -15.65 -6.40
N LEU A 129 -6.78 -14.81 -6.02
CA LEU A 129 -5.68 -15.16 -5.12
C LEU A 129 -6.20 -15.76 -3.81
N SER A 130 -7.24 -15.16 -3.23
CA SER A 130 -7.87 -15.63 -2.00
C SER A 130 -8.48 -17.02 -2.15
N ARG A 131 -9.13 -17.33 -3.28
CA ARG A 131 -9.61 -18.69 -3.57
C ARG A 131 -8.45 -19.69 -3.74
N TYR A 132 -7.34 -19.28 -4.36
CA TYR A 132 -6.17 -20.15 -4.49
C TYR A 132 -5.55 -20.44 -3.12
N LEU A 133 -5.35 -19.42 -2.28
CA LEU A 133 -4.85 -19.60 -0.92
C LEU A 133 -5.79 -20.50 -0.09
N ALA A 134 -7.10 -20.26 -0.18
CA ALA A 134 -8.14 -21.03 0.49
C ALA A 134 -8.29 -22.49 0.03
N LYS A 135 -7.82 -22.86 -1.18
CA LYS A 135 -7.99 -24.23 -1.71
C LYS A 135 -6.72 -25.00 -2.07
N LYS A 136 -5.63 -24.31 -2.45
CA LYS A 136 -4.50 -24.91 -3.16
C LYS A 136 -3.11 -24.53 -2.64
N ALA A 137 -2.95 -23.34 -2.05
CA ALA A 137 -1.62 -22.87 -1.65
C ALA A 137 -0.89 -23.85 -0.72
N THR A 138 0.41 -23.99 -0.92
CA THR A 138 1.29 -24.71 0.00
C THR A 138 1.60 -23.85 1.23
N ASP A 139 2.26 -24.45 2.21
CA ASP A 139 2.73 -23.72 3.39
C ASP A 139 3.73 -22.62 3.02
N GLU A 140 4.65 -22.92 2.10
CA GLU A 140 5.63 -21.96 1.59
C GLU A 140 4.95 -20.78 0.90
N GLN A 141 3.95 -21.04 0.05
CA GLN A 141 3.20 -19.99 -0.65
C GLN A 141 2.40 -19.11 0.33
N ALA A 142 1.84 -19.69 1.38
CA ALA A 142 1.15 -18.94 2.43
C ALA A 142 2.10 -18.02 3.21
N ARG A 143 3.34 -18.46 3.46
CA ARG A 143 4.40 -17.60 4.05
C ARG A 143 4.81 -16.49 3.10
N GLU A 144 4.98 -16.79 1.81
CA GLU A 144 5.27 -15.76 0.81
C GLU A 144 4.17 -14.69 0.74
N PHE A 145 2.90 -15.10 0.82
CA PHE A 145 1.78 -14.17 0.86
C PHE A 145 1.86 -13.20 2.05
N VAL A 146 2.18 -13.70 3.25
CA VAL A 146 2.35 -12.85 4.44
C VAL A 146 3.56 -11.94 4.33
N ILE A 147 4.67 -12.44 3.76
CA ILE A 147 5.85 -11.62 3.46
C ILE A 147 5.49 -10.45 2.53
N GLN A 148 4.74 -10.71 1.45
CA GLN A 148 4.31 -9.66 0.52
C GLN A 148 3.43 -8.61 1.21
N ARG A 149 2.47 -9.05 2.03
CA ARG A 149 1.57 -8.15 2.77
C ARG A 149 2.27 -7.35 3.86
N SER A 150 3.37 -7.84 4.43
CA SER A 150 4.08 -7.18 5.54
C SER A 150 4.51 -5.73 5.24
N ILE A 151 4.74 -5.39 3.97
CA ILE A 151 5.15 -4.04 3.56
C ILE A 151 4.11 -2.98 3.89
N TYR A 152 2.84 -3.30 3.64
CA TYR A 152 1.72 -2.43 4.00
C TYR A 152 1.17 -2.76 5.38
N THR A 153 0.88 -4.04 5.67
CA THR A 153 0.04 -4.42 6.80
C THR A 153 0.69 -4.17 8.17
N LEU A 154 2.02 -4.15 8.26
CA LEU A 154 2.70 -3.69 9.49
C LEU A 154 2.61 -2.16 9.71
N LYS A 155 1.99 -1.43 8.77
CA LYS A 155 1.62 0.00 8.80
C LYS A 155 0.16 0.20 8.39
N GLU A 156 -0.67 -0.81 8.64
CA GLU A 156 -2.10 -0.75 8.31
C GLU A 156 -2.71 0.54 8.84
N ALA A 157 -3.49 1.21 7.98
CA ALA A 157 -4.15 2.49 8.21
C ALA A 157 -3.25 3.75 8.27
N ASP A 158 -1.92 3.65 8.37
CA ASP A 158 -1.03 4.82 8.41
C ASP A 158 -1.19 5.73 7.16
N PRO A 159 -1.17 5.22 5.90
CA PRO A 159 -1.29 6.07 4.72
C PRO A 159 -2.63 6.82 4.66
N HIS A 160 -3.71 6.19 5.08
CA HIS A 160 -5.06 6.78 5.08
C HIS A 160 -5.21 7.86 6.15
N SER A 161 -4.48 7.74 7.26
CA SER A 161 -4.52 8.71 8.37
C SER A 161 -4.09 10.11 7.96
N TRP A 162 -3.22 10.23 6.96
CA TRP A 162 -2.86 11.53 6.40
C TRP A 162 -4.08 12.31 5.89
N ALA A 163 -5.15 11.64 5.44
CA ALA A 163 -6.36 12.32 4.98
C ALA A 163 -7.11 13.04 6.11
N ILE A 164 -6.98 12.60 7.38
CA ILE A 164 -7.69 13.17 8.53
C ILE A 164 -7.54 14.71 8.63
N PRO A 165 -6.33 15.32 8.64
CA PRO A 165 -6.21 16.78 8.70
C PRO A 165 -6.77 17.51 7.48
N ARG A 166 -7.06 16.81 6.37
CA ARG A 166 -7.47 17.40 5.09
C ARG A 166 -8.98 17.32 4.83
N LEU A 167 -9.70 16.55 5.65
CA LEU A 167 -11.16 16.41 5.58
C LEU A 167 -11.85 17.22 6.69
N THR A 168 -13.12 17.54 6.46
CA THR A 168 -14.02 18.20 7.41
C THR A 168 -15.40 17.54 7.35
N GLY A 169 -16.28 17.83 8.31
CA GLY A 169 -17.67 17.37 8.27
C GLY A 169 -17.84 15.85 8.35
N ARG A 170 -18.90 15.35 7.70
CA ARG A 170 -19.28 13.92 7.69
C ARG A 170 -18.15 13.00 7.20
N PRO A 171 -17.43 13.29 6.09
CA PRO A 171 -16.34 12.43 5.64
C PRO A 171 -15.20 12.30 6.65
N LYS A 172 -14.87 13.38 7.38
CA LYS A 172 -13.87 13.31 8.45
C LYS A 172 -14.32 12.38 9.58
N ALA A 173 -15.57 12.49 10.02
CA ALA A 173 -16.09 11.63 11.08
C ALA A 173 -16.05 10.15 10.67
N ALA A 174 -16.50 9.85 9.45
CA ALA A 174 -16.45 8.51 8.86
C ALA A 174 -15.03 7.95 8.78
N LEU A 175 -14.07 8.74 8.30
CA LEU A 175 -12.66 8.32 8.28
C LEU A 175 -12.13 8.03 9.69
N VAL A 176 -12.39 8.91 10.66
CA VAL A 176 -11.92 8.70 12.05
C VAL A 176 -12.54 7.46 12.68
N GLU A 177 -13.80 7.14 12.37
CA GLU A 177 -14.46 5.93 12.83
C GLU A 177 -13.76 4.67 12.32
N VAL A 178 -13.55 4.56 10.99
CA VAL A 178 -12.80 3.45 10.38
C VAL A 178 -11.40 3.35 10.98
N GLN A 179 -10.64 4.45 10.97
CA GLN A 179 -9.27 4.45 11.50
C GLN A 179 -9.20 4.12 12.99
N SER A 180 -10.21 4.48 13.78
CA SER A 180 -10.24 4.13 15.20
C SER A 180 -10.34 2.62 15.40
N ASP A 181 -11.04 1.90 14.53
CA ASP A 181 -11.12 0.44 14.58
C ASP A 181 -9.79 -0.19 14.17
N GLU A 182 -9.20 0.27 13.06
CA GLU A 182 -7.87 -0.18 12.58
C GLU A 182 -6.77 0.00 13.65
N TYR A 183 -6.84 1.09 14.43
CA TYR A 183 -5.96 1.36 15.57
C TYR A 183 -6.44 0.70 16.89
N GLY A 184 -7.27 -0.34 16.82
CA GLY A 184 -7.67 -1.19 17.94
C GLY A 184 -8.64 -0.54 18.94
N GLY A 185 -9.22 0.61 18.62
CA GLY A 185 -10.10 1.37 19.51
C GLY A 185 -9.39 1.85 20.78
N GLY A 186 -8.10 2.17 20.69
CA GLY A 186 -7.26 2.58 21.82
C GLY A 186 -6.68 1.41 22.63
N ARG A 187 -6.79 0.18 22.14
CA ARG A 187 -6.17 -1.03 22.72
C ARG A 187 -4.96 -1.43 21.87
N PRO A 188 -3.71 -1.20 22.32
CA PRO A 188 -2.50 -1.45 21.52
C PRO A 188 -2.39 -2.89 20.99
N GLU A 189 -2.85 -3.86 21.78
CA GLU A 189 -2.86 -5.28 21.42
C GLU A 189 -3.88 -5.65 20.33
N ARG A 190 -4.83 -4.76 20.03
CA ARG A 190 -5.83 -4.93 18.97
C ARG A 190 -5.59 -4.03 17.76
N VAL A 191 -4.50 -3.23 17.74
CA VAL A 191 -4.09 -2.52 16.53
C VAL A 191 -3.84 -3.56 15.45
N HIS A 192 -4.44 -3.41 14.27
CA HIS A 192 -4.40 -4.46 13.24
C HIS A 192 -2.98 -4.81 12.79
N ALA A 193 -2.09 -3.82 12.71
CA ALA A 193 -0.66 -4.05 12.48
C ALA A 193 -0.01 -4.93 13.57
N THR A 194 -0.37 -4.75 14.86
CA THR A 194 0.08 -5.60 15.97
C THR A 194 -0.47 -7.04 15.84
N ILE A 195 -1.73 -7.18 15.44
CA ILE A 195 -2.34 -8.51 15.22
C ILE A 195 -1.62 -9.22 14.06
N PHE A 196 -1.33 -8.51 12.96
CA PHE A 196 -0.59 -9.06 11.82
C PHE A 196 0.84 -9.45 12.17
N ALA A 197 1.54 -8.66 13.01
CA ALA A 197 2.83 -9.06 13.57
C ALA A 197 2.74 -10.40 14.32
N GLY A 198 1.65 -10.60 15.09
CA GLY A 198 1.32 -11.90 15.69
C GLY A 198 1.18 -13.03 14.65
N THR A 199 0.48 -12.79 13.54
CA THR A 199 0.39 -13.73 12.41
C THR A 199 1.77 -14.08 11.85
N MET A 200 2.65 -13.08 11.67
CA MET A 200 4.02 -13.30 11.19
C MET A 200 4.82 -14.19 12.15
N LEU A 201 4.80 -13.88 13.45
CA LEU A 201 5.47 -14.70 14.47
C LEU A 201 4.90 -16.12 14.55
N GLY A 202 3.58 -16.27 14.42
CA GLY A 202 2.91 -17.57 14.37
C GLY A 202 3.32 -18.42 13.17
N LEU A 203 3.74 -17.78 12.08
CA LEU A 203 4.36 -18.43 10.94
C LEU A 203 5.88 -18.59 11.10
N GLY A 204 6.52 -18.06 12.15
CA GLY A 204 7.98 -18.07 12.29
C GLY A 204 8.69 -17.11 11.33
N LEU A 205 8.02 -16.02 10.96
CA LEU A 205 8.59 -14.89 10.22
C LEU A 205 9.07 -13.80 11.20
N ASP A 206 9.93 -12.91 10.72
CA ASP A 206 10.39 -11.71 11.44
C ASP A 206 9.34 -10.60 11.28
N ASP A 207 8.77 -10.12 12.38
CA ASP A 207 7.72 -9.09 12.41
C ASP A 207 8.26 -7.66 12.41
N SER A 208 9.58 -7.46 12.37
CA SER A 208 10.18 -6.14 12.29
C SER A 208 9.80 -5.46 10.97
N TYR A 209 9.32 -4.21 11.05
CA TYR A 209 9.00 -3.45 9.84
C TYR A 209 10.20 -3.38 8.90
N GLY A 210 9.95 -3.69 7.64
CA GLY A 210 10.96 -3.67 6.59
C GLY A 210 11.83 -4.93 6.48
N ALA A 211 11.73 -5.91 7.39
CA ALA A 211 12.55 -7.13 7.38
C ALA A 211 12.59 -7.86 6.02
N TYR A 212 11.52 -7.74 5.24
CA TYR A 212 11.38 -8.37 3.94
C TYR A 212 11.38 -7.42 2.73
N ILE A 213 11.75 -6.15 2.91
CA ILE A 213 11.83 -5.19 1.78
C ILE A 213 12.70 -5.78 0.67
N ASP A 214 13.86 -6.36 0.95
CA ASP A 214 14.75 -6.92 -0.08
C ASP A 214 14.15 -8.13 -0.84
N ARG A 215 13.09 -8.75 -0.30
CA ARG A 215 12.47 -9.97 -0.84
C ARG A 215 11.23 -9.72 -1.67
N VAL A 216 10.60 -8.55 -1.59
CA VAL A 216 9.35 -8.27 -2.34
C VAL A 216 9.63 -7.60 -3.70
N PRO A 217 8.91 -7.93 -4.78
CA PRO A 217 9.02 -7.29 -6.09
C PRO A 217 8.54 -5.82 -6.08
N ALA A 218 8.94 -5.06 -7.10
CA ALA A 218 8.47 -3.69 -7.35
C ALA A 218 6.94 -3.56 -7.30
N VAL A 219 6.19 -4.52 -7.84
CA VAL A 219 4.71 -4.47 -7.87
C VAL A 219 4.08 -4.39 -6.46
N THR A 220 4.70 -5.05 -5.48
CA THR A 220 4.26 -5.00 -4.08
C THR A 220 4.58 -3.63 -3.47
N LEU A 221 5.78 -3.10 -3.75
CA LEU A 221 6.15 -1.76 -3.32
C LEU A 221 5.25 -0.69 -3.95
N ALA A 222 4.90 -0.85 -5.23
CA ALA A 222 4.05 0.06 -5.99
C ALA A 222 2.65 0.19 -5.38
N SER A 223 2.04 -0.92 -4.93
CA SER A 223 0.74 -0.89 -4.24
C SER A 223 0.81 -0.02 -2.97
N PHE A 224 1.79 -0.26 -2.09
CA PHE A 224 1.94 0.52 -0.86
C PHE A 224 2.37 1.99 -1.11
N ASN A 225 3.28 2.21 -2.05
CA ASN A 225 3.76 3.55 -2.41
C ASN A 225 2.64 4.40 -3.03
N MET A 226 1.71 3.80 -3.77
CA MET A 226 0.53 4.49 -4.29
C MET A 226 -0.36 5.01 -3.14
N MET A 227 -0.60 4.18 -2.12
CA MET A 227 -1.36 4.59 -0.93
C MET A 227 -0.69 5.79 -0.24
N SER A 228 0.62 5.70 -0.03
CA SER A 228 1.42 6.78 0.59
C SER A 228 1.44 8.05 -0.27
N MET A 229 1.52 7.92 -1.60
CA MET A 229 1.45 9.05 -2.53
C MET A 229 0.12 9.80 -2.40
N PHE A 230 -1.00 9.08 -2.42
CA PHE A 230 -2.33 9.66 -2.25
C PHE A 230 -2.48 10.29 -0.86
N GLY A 231 -1.98 9.60 0.17
CA GLY A 231 -1.98 10.04 1.54
C GLY A 231 -1.17 11.32 1.75
N ILE A 232 0.06 11.45 1.26
CA ILE A 232 0.93 12.60 1.55
C ILE A 232 0.56 13.84 0.71
N ASN A 233 0.01 13.65 -0.49
CA ASN A 233 -0.33 14.74 -1.39
C ASN A 233 -1.75 15.27 -1.16
N ARG A 234 -1.90 16.47 -0.60
CA ARG A 234 -3.22 17.09 -0.34
C ARG A 234 -4.13 17.17 -1.57
N ARG A 235 -3.56 17.34 -2.76
CA ARG A 235 -4.34 17.38 -4.01
C ARG A 235 -5.02 16.05 -4.30
N LEU A 236 -4.43 14.93 -3.87
CA LEU A 236 -4.92 13.56 -4.04
C LEU A 236 -5.81 13.07 -2.88
N ARG A 237 -6.35 13.99 -2.07
CA ARG A 237 -7.22 13.63 -0.94
C ARG A 237 -8.51 12.90 -1.37
N GLY A 238 -9.00 13.14 -2.59
CA GLY A 238 -10.09 12.36 -3.17
C GLY A 238 -9.64 10.93 -3.46
N ALA A 239 -8.44 10.76 -4.02
CA ALA A 239 -7.87 9.46 -4.38
C ALA A 239 -7.64 8.56 -3.16
N ILE A 240 -7.09 9.08 -2.06
CA ILE A 240 -6.92 8.25 -0.84
C ILE A 240 -8.26 7.84 -0.23
N VAL A 241 -9.29 8.68 -0.35
CA VAL A 241 -10.66 8.35 0.12
C VAL A 241 -11.31 7.29 -0.76
N GLY A 242 -11.20 7.44 -2.08
CA GLY A 242 -11.68 6.43 -3.02
C GLY A 242 -10.95 5.09 -2.88
N HIS A 243 -9.64 5.15 -2.66
CA HIS A 243 -8.83 3.97 -2.37
C HIS A 243 -9.32 3.27 -1.10
N LEU A 244 -9.50 3.98 0.02
CA LEU A 244 -9.99 3.38 1.26
C LEU A 244 -11.38 2.75 1.04
N ALA A 245 -12.28 3.44 0.35
CA ALA A 245 -13.61 2.91 0.07
C ALA A 245 -13.57 1.60 -0.72
N ALA A 246 -12.75 1.50 -1.78
CA ALA A 246 -12.57 0.26 -2.52
C ALA A 246 -11.91 -0.85 -1.69
N PHE A 247 -10.93 -0.48 -0.86
CA PHE A 247 -10.19 -1.41 0.00
C PHE A 247 -11.12 -2.05 1.05
N GLU A 248 -11.92 -1.24 1.75
CA GLU A 248 -12.91 -1.72 2.72
C GLU A 248 -13.97 -2.62 2.07
N MET A 249 -14.52 -2.19 0.93
CA MET A 249 -15.54 -2.95 0.20
C MET A 249 -15.04 -4.30 -0.37
N THR A 250 -13.73 -4.51 -0.43
CA THR A 250 -13.12 -5.75 -0.94
C THR A 250 -12.40 -6.56 0.13
N SER A 251 -12.44 -6.15 1.40
CA SER A 251 -11.63 -6.76 2.47
C SER A 251 -12.13 -8.15 2.89
N SER A 252 -13.42 -8.31 3.10
CA SER A 252 -13.91 -9.34 4.01
C SER A 252 -14.06 -10.72 3.39
N ILE A 253 -14.52 -10.80 2.13
CA ILE A 253 -14.58 -12.08 1.40
C ILE A 253 -13.17 -12.67 1.22
N PRO A 254 -12.17 -11.90 0.75
CA PRO A 254 -10.78 -12.36 0.72
C PRO A 254 -10.24 -12.76 2.09
N ASN A 255 -10.43 -11.95 3.15
CA ASN A 255 -9.91 -12.27 4.48
C ASN A 255 -10.51 -13.56 5.05
N ARG A 256 -11.82 -13.81 4.89
CA ARG A 256 -12.44 -15.10 5.24
C ARG A 256 -11.78 -16.28 4.50
N LEU A 257 -11.50 -16.10 3.21
CA LEU A 257 -10.85 -17.12 2.39
C LEU A 257 -9.38 -17.33 2.82
N TYR A 258 -8.66 -16.27 3.16
CA TYR A 258 -7.29 -16.36 3.68
C TYR A 258 -7.26 -17.14 5.00
N GLY A 259 -8.10 -16.78 5.98
CA GLY A 259 -8.23 -17.51 7.24
C GLY A 259 -8.55 -18.99 7.04
N ASN A 260 -9.46 -19.33 6.12
CA ASN A 260 -9.75 -20.72 5.76
C ASN A 260 -8.54 -21.46 5.15
N GLY A 261 -7.73 -20.77 4.35
CA GLY A 261 -6.50 -21.33 3.80
C GLY A 261 -5.47 -21.67 4.88
N PHE A 262 -5.25 -20.77 5.84
CA PHE A 262 -4.35 -21.01 6.98
C PHE A 262 -4.85 -22.15 7.87
N ARG A 263 -6.16 -22.22 8.15
CA ARG A 263 -6.76 -23.35 8.88
C ARG A 263 -6.55 -24.68 8.16
N ARG A 264 -6.71 -24.72 6.83
CA ARG A 264 -6.44 -25.92 6.02
C ARG A 264 -4.99 -26.38 6.16
N LEU A 265 -4.05 -25.44 6.25
CA LEU A 265 -2.63 -25.72 6.42
C LEU A 265 -2.25 -26.11 7.86
N GLY A 266 -3.21 -26.15 8.79
CA GLY A 266 -3.01 -26.61 10.17
C GLY A 266 -2.72 -25.50 11.17
N TYR A 267 -2.84 -24.23 10.78
CA TYR A 267 -2.65 -23.09 11.68
C TYR A 267 -3.90 -22.79 12.51
N GLY A 268 -3.67 -22.32 13.75
CA GLY A 268 -4.70 -21.92 14.69
C GLY A 268 -4.89 -20.40 14.76
N GLU A 269 -5.59 -19.96 15.81
CA GLU A 269 -5.97 -18.57 16.05
C GLU A 269 -4.78 -17.60 16.09
N ASN A 270 -3.61 -18.06 16.54
CA ASN A 270 -2.38 -17.28 16.55
C ASN A 270 -1.92 -16.81 15.16
N VAL A 271 -2.42 -17.40 14.08
CA VAL A 271 -2.17 -16.99 12.69
C VAL A 271 -3.44 -16.44 12.05
N THR A 272 -4.61 -16.98 12.39
CA THR A 272 -5.86 -16.63 11.68
C THR A 272 -6.52 -15.35 12.19
N TRP A 273 -6.25 -14.93 13.43
CA TRP A 273 -6.98 -13.84 14.09
C TRP A 273 -7.01 -12.55 13.26
N TYR A 274 -5.89 -12.14 12.67
CA TYR A 274 -5.84 -10.97 11.78
C TYR A 274 -6.94 -11.02 10.68
N PHE A 275 -7.06 -12.17 10.02
CA PHE A 275 -8.02 -12.35 8.94
C PHE A 275 -9.45 -12.47 9.45
N ASP A 276 -9.64 -13.01 10.66
CA ASP A 276 -10.96 -13.15 11.26
C ASP A 276 -11.51 -11.81 11.75
N GLU A 277 -10.66 -10.93 12.32
CA GLU A 277 -11.06 -9.58 12.74
C GLU A 277 -11.62 -8.77 11.56
N HIS A 278 -10.97 -8.86 10.39
CA HIS A 278 -11.42 -8.20 9.15
C HIS A 278 -12.72 -8.79 8.55
N VAL A 279 -13.18 -9.94 9.04
CA VAL A 279 -14.50 -10.50 8.67
C VAL A 279 -15.58 -10.01 9.62
N GLU A 280 -15.24 -9.70 10.87
CA GLU A 280 -16.21 -9.22 11.86
C GLU A 280 -16.59 -7.74 11.64
N ALA A 281 -15.67 -6.94 11.11
CA ALA A 281 -15.89 -5.52 10.79
C ALA A 281 -16.77 -5.24 9.54
N ASP A 282 -17.08 -6.30 8.78
CA ASP A 282 -17.44 -6.31 7.35
C ASP A 282 -18.60 -5.40 6.92
N ALA A 283 -19.80 -5.58 7.49
CA ALA A 283 -20.99 -4.92 6.95
C ALA A 283 -21.10 -3.42 7.31
N VAL A 284 -20.38 -2.96 8.33
CA VAL A 284 -20.47 -1.57 8.79
C VAL A 284 -19.45 -0.70 8.06
N HIS A 285 -18.21 -1.18 7.96
CA HIS A 285 -17.13 -0.42 7.32
C HIS A 285 -17.37 -0.20 5.83
N GLU A 286 -17.85 -1.19 5.08
CA GLU A 286 -18.14 -1.00 3.66
C GLU A 286 -19.17 0.12 3.41
N GLN A 287 -20.15 0.25 4.32
CA GLN A 287 -21.23 1.23 4.20
C GLN A 287 -20.77 2.62 4.63
N ILE A 288 -20.00 2.70 5.72
CA ILE A 288 -19.36 3.94 6.16
C ILE A 288 -18.41 4.45 5.08
N ALA A 289 -17.54 3.59 4.56
CA ALA A 289 -16.53 3.94 3.57
C ALA A 289 -17.17 4.38 2.24
N GLY A 290 -18.21 3.68 1.78
CA GLY A 290 -18.94 4.03 0.57
C GLY A 290 -19.80 5.27 0.70
N ARG A 291 -20.70 5.31 1.68
CA ARG A 291 -21.74 6.36 1.79
C ARG A 291 -21.26 7.56 2.59
N ASP A 292 -20.76 7.36 3.81
CA ASP A 292 -20.45 8.46 4.71
C ASP A 292 -19.11 9.13 4.37
N LEU A 293 -18.13 8.35 3.94
CA LEU A 293 -16.80 8.82 3.56
C LEU A 293 -16.73 9.25 2.10
N ALA A 294 -16.74 8.32 1.13
CA ALA A 294 -16.57 8.66 -0.28
C ALA A 294 -17.77 9.43 -0.83
N GLY A 295 -18.98 8.93 -0.59
CA GLY A 295 -20.22 9.59 -0.98
C GLY A 295 -20.39 10.97 -0.33
N GLY A 296 -20.16 11.05 0.99
CA GLY A 296 -20.20 12.32 1.72
C GLY A 296 -19.15 13.32 1.23
N LEU A 297 -17.96 12.84 0.80
CA LEU A 297 -16.93 13.72 0.25
C LEU A 297 -17.35 14.27 -1.11
N ALA A 298 -17.94 13.45 -1.97
CA ALA A 298 -18.44 13.88 -3.26
C ALA A 298 -19.60 14.89 -3.13
N GLU A 299 -20.51 14.71 -2.16
CA GLU A 299 -21.56 15.68 -1.86
C GLU A 299 -21.01 17.03 -1.41
N GLN A 300 -20.03 16.99 -0.50
CA GLN A 300 -19.43 18.20 0.08
C GLN A 300 -18.50 18.92 -0.90
N HIS A 301 -17.79 18.14 -1.72
CA HIS A 301 -16.75 18.59 -2.65
C HIS A 301 -16.90 17.88 -4.01
N PRO A 302 -17.91 18.25 -4.83
CA PRO A 302 -18.14 17.62 -6.13
C PRO A 302 -16.93 17.67 -7.07
N GLU A 303 -16.05 18.67 -6.89
CA GLU A 303 -14.80 18.80 -7.65
C GLU A 303 -13.80 17.66 -7.41
N LEU A 304 -13.98 16.85 -6.36
CA LEU A 304 -13.12 15.71 -6.03
C LEU A 304 -13.63 14.38 -6.57
N LEU A 305 -14.79 14.34 -7.22
CA LEU A 305 -15.42 13.09 -7.64
C LEU A 305 -14.52 12.26 -8.57
N ASP A 306 -13.85 12.91 -9.53
CA ASP A 306 -12.91 12.24 -10.44
C ASP A 306 -11.76 11.58 -9.67
N ASP A 307 -11.18 12.28 -8.69
CA ASP A 307 -10.11 11.73 -7.84
C ASP A 307 -10.61 10.57 -6.98
N ILE A 308 -11.84 10.62 -6.44
CA ILE A 308 -12.44 9.52 -5.68
C ILE A 308 -12.55 8.27 -6.57
N VAL A 309 -13.10 8.41 -7.77
CA VAL A 309 -13.23 7.28 -8.70
C VAL A 309 -11.85 6.77 -9.15
N PHE A 310 -10.92 7.68 -9.44
CA PHE A 310 -9.53 7.33 -9.76
C PHE A 310 -8.87 6.50 -8.65
N GLY A 311 -8.96 6.94 -7.39
CA GLY A 311 -8.37 6.24 -6.26
C GLY A 311 -8.93 4.83 -6.05
N ALA A 312 -10.25 4.66 -6.21
CA ALA A 312 -10.90 3.36 -6.13
C ALA A 312 -10.42 2.42 -7.24
N LYS A 313 -10.39 2.88 -8.49
CA LYS A 313 -9.91 2.08 -9.64
C LYS A 313 -8.42 1.75 -9.50
N ALA A 314 -7.61 2.69 -9.00
CA ALA A 314 -6.17 2.48 -8.80
C ALA A 314 -5.89 1.43 -7.72
N CYS A 315 -6.66 1.42 -6.63
CA CYS A 315 -6.65 0.37 -5.59
C CYS A 315 -6.84 -1.02 -6.23
N LEU A 316 -7.97 -1.21 -6.93
CA LEU A 316 -8.31 -2.50 -7.54
C LEU A 316 -7.30 -2.92 -8.61
N TYR A 317 -6.77 -1.97 -9.38
CA TYR A 317 -5.73 -2.23 -10.37
C TYR A 317 -4.44 -2.73 -9.72
N ALA A 318 -3.93 -2.04 -8.70
CA ALA A 318 -2.70 -2.41 -8.02
C ALA A 318 -2.83 -3.76 -7.30
N ASP A 319 -3.94 -3.99 -6.61
CA ASP A 319 -4.20 -5.27 -5.92
C ASP A 319 -4.35 -6.43 -6.92
N GLY A 320 -4.99 -6.18 -8.06
CA GLY A 320 -5.07 -7.13 -9.17
C GLY A 320 -3.70 -7.53 -9.70
N LEU A 321 -2.78 -6.58 -9.85
CA LEU A 321 -1.41 -6.84 -10.30
C LEU A 321 -0.59 -7.66 -9.30
N VAL A 322 -0.68 -7.34 -8.00
CA VAL A 322 -0.02 -8.12 -6.95
C VAL A 322 -0.59 -9.54 -6.94
N GLY A 323 -1.91 -9.68 -6.99
CA GLY A 323 -2.58 -10.98 -7.07
C GLY A 323 -2.16 -11.81 -8.28
N ALA A 324 -2.08 -11.20 -9.45
CA ALA A 324 -1.61 -11.84 -10.68
C ALA A 324 -0.16 -12.31 -10.54
N HIS A 325 0.76 -11.46 -10.05
CA HIS A 325 2.16 -11.82 -9.82
C HIS A 325 2.30 -13.06 -8.93
N LEU A 326 1.62 -13.09 -7.77
CA LEU A 326 1.69 -14.23 -6.86
C LEU A 326 1.18 -15.51 -7.55
N LEU A 327 0.02 -15.44 -8.20
CA LEU A 327 -0.58 -16.60 -8.85
C LEU A 327 0.24 -17.13 -10.02
N GLU A 328 0.74 -16.26 -10.88
CA GLU A 328 1.56 -16.65 -12.03
C GLU A 328 2.83 -17.37 -11.59
N ARG A 329 3.54 -16.83 -10.60
CA ARG A 329 4.76 -17.43 -10.04
C ARG A 329 4.48 -18.79 -9.41
N TRP A 330 3.45 -18.87 -8.56
CA TRP A 330 3.07 -20.13 -7.91
C TRP A 330 2.59 -21.20 -8.88
N GLN A 331 1.83 -20.85 -9.91
CA GLN A 331 1.39 -21.79 -10.94
C GLN A 331 2.54 -22.28 -11.82
N ALA A 332 3.57 -21.46 -12.00
CA ALA A 332 4.82 -21.84 -12.65
C ALA A 332 5.77 -22.66 -11.74
N GLY A 333 5.39 -22.92 -10.48
CA GLY A 333 6.24 -23.62 -9.52
C GLY A 333 7.44 -22.79 -9.03
N ALA A 334 7.36 -21.47 -9.14
CA ALA A 334 8.41 -20.54 -8.75
C ALA A 334 7.98 -19.69 -7.55
N SER A 335 8.96 -19.20 -6.77
CA SER A 335 8.71 -18.24 -5.69
C SER A 335 8.18 -16.92 -6.24
N SER A 336 7.21 -16.32 -5.55
CA SER A 336 6.74 -14.95 -5.81
C SER A 336 7.68 -13.89 -5.25
N LEU A 337 8.62 -14.28 -4.40
CA LEU A 337 9.63 -13.40 -3.82
C LEU A 337 10.81 -13.21 -4.79
N ARG A 338 11.48 -12.07 -4.66
CA ARG A 338 12.79 -11.84 -5.27
C ARG A 338 13.81 -12.76 -4.62
N GLU A 339 14.70 -13.29 -5.45
CA GLU A 339 15.95 -13.87 -4.97
C GLU A 339 16.83 -12.72 -4.46
N ALA A 340 17.41 -12.90 -3.27
CA ALA A 340 18.38 -11.92 -2.80
C ALA A 340 19.55 -11.94 -3.78
N SER A 341 19.84 -10.81 -4.43
CA SER A 341 21.08 -10.67 -5.18
C SER A 341 22.22 -10.90 -4.19
N GLU A 342 23.03 -11.94 -4.39
CA GLU A 342 24.35 -12.00 -3.75
C GLU A 342 25.08 -10.74 -4.19
N VAL A 343 25.28 -9.79 -3.27
CA VAL A 343 26.11 -8.62 -3.56
C VAL A 343 27.53 -9.16 -3.74
N ALA A 344 28.05 -9.11 -4.96
CA ALA A 344 29.46 -9.36 -5.22
C ALA A 344 30.27 -8.42 -4.31
N ALA A 345 31.05 -9.05 -3.42
CA ALA A 345 31.83 -8.41 -2.37
C ALA A 345 32.88 -7.42 -2.90
#